data_AF-A0A357ANB6-F1
#
_entry.id   AF-A0A357ANB6-F1
#
_cell.length_a   1.000
_cell.length_b   1.000
_cell.length_c   1.000
_cell.angle_alpha   90.00
_cell.angle_beta   90.00
_cell.angle_gamma   90.00
#
_symmetry.space_group_name_H-M   'P 1'
#
loop_
_entity.id
_entity.type
_entity.pdbx_description
1 polymer ?
#
loop_
_entity_poly.entity_id
_entity_poly.type
_entity_poly.pdbx_seq_one_letter_code
_entity_poly.pdbx_strand_id
1 'polypeptide(L)' 'MALKIVYKICCGIDVHKNFVVACIASTNNQGVTTYKSHRFSTYT' A
#
# COMPACT_ATOMS: atom_id res chain seq x y z
N MET A 1 -3.41 13.08 -14.87
CA MET A 1 -2.08 12.87 -14.26
C MET A 1 -2.12 11.58 -13.44
N ALA A 2 -1.16 10.68 -13.66
CA ALA A 2 -1.04 9.43 -12.91
C ALA A 2 -0.10 9.62 -11.71
N LEU A 3 -0.43 9.02 -10.56
CA LEU A 3 0.44 8.99 -9.39
C LEU A 3 1.74 8.26 -9.74
N LYS A 4 2.87 8.96 -9.60
CA LYS A 4 4.20 8.40 -9.80
C LYS A 4 4.79 8.03 -8.45
N ILE A 5 5.17 6.75 -8.30
CA ILE A 5 5.92 6.28 -7.13
C ILE A 5 7.35 6.84 -7.24
N VAL A 6 7.66 7.87 -6.44
CA VAL A 6 8.97 8.56 -6.44
C VAL A 6 10.00 7.79 -5.60
N TYR A 7 9.55 7.08 -4.57
CA TYR A 7 10.39 6.33 -3.64
C TYR A 7 10.26 4.83 -3.86
N LYS A 8 11.35 4.08 -3.69
CA LYS A 8 11.38 2.62 -3.88
C LYS A 8 10.33 1.88 -3.05
N ILE A 9 9.93 2.44 -1.90
CA ILE A 9 8.85 1.91 -1.09
C ILE A 9 7.81 3.03 -0.93
N CYS A 10 6.55 2.70 -1.16
CA CYS A 10 5.41 3.55 -0.83
C CYS A 10 4.34 2.75 -0.10
N CYS A 11 3.62 3.40 0.80
CA CYS A 11 2.49 2.81 1.51
C CYS A 11 1.24 3.69 1.32
N GLY A 12 0.10 3.02 1.22
CA GLY A 12 -1.22 3.65 1.20
C GLY A 12 -2.10 2.96 2.24
N ILE A 13 -2.85 3.76 2.98
CA ILE A 13 -3.80 3.25 3.96
C ILE A 13 -5.16 3.84 3.63
N ASP A 14 -6.16 2.97 3.54
CA ASP A 14 -7.55 3.34 3.32
C ASP A 14 -8.38 2.93 4.55
N VAL A 15 -8.96 3.92 5.21
CA VAL A 15 -9.64 3.77 6.51
C VAL A 15 -11.14 3.81 6.28
N HIS A 16 -11.80 2.72 6.63
CA HIS A 16 -13.26 2.64 6.68
C HIS A 16 -13.70 2.58 8.14
N LYS A 17 -15.00 2.80 8.38
CA LYS A 17 -15.59 2.77 9.72
C LYS A 17 -15.31 1.45 10.46
N ASN A 18 -15.29 0.32 9.75
CA ASN A 18 -15.21 -1.02 10.33
C ASN A 18 -13.91 -1.78 10.02
N PHE A 19 -13.06 -1.24 9.15
CA PHE A 19 -11.83 -1.92 8.75
C PHE A 19 -10.82 -0.93 8.17
N VAL A 20 -9.55 -1.30 8.25
CA VAL A 20 -8.44 -0.59 7.62
C VAL A 20 -7.84 -1.48 6.55
N VAL A 21 -7.60 -0.94 5.36
CA VAL A 21 -6.83 -1.61 4.31
C VAL A 21 -5.49 -0.92 4.20
N ALA A 22 -4.40 -1.66 4.39
CA ALA A 22 -3.05 -1.17 4.16
C ALA A 22 -2.46 -1.83 2.92
N CYS A 23 -1.87 -1.03 2.03
CA CYS A 23 -1.15 -1.48 0.84
C CYS A 23 0.28 -0.97 0.90
N ILE A 24 1.24 -1.86 0.67
CA ILE A 24 2.66 -1.53 0.55
C ILE A 24 3.08 -1.87 -0.86
N ALA A 25 3.58 -0.88 -1.61
CA ALA A 25 4.28 -1.13 -2.85
C ALA A 25 5.79 -1.03 -2.64
N SER A 26 6.51 -2.04 -3.09
CA SER A 26 7.98 -2.11 -3.02
C SER A 26 8.55 -2.40 -4.40
N THR A 27 9.38 -1.49 -4.88
CA THR A 27 10.11 -1.58 -6.15
C THR A 27 11.50 -2.14 -5.88
N ASN A 28 11.79 -3.30 -6.49
CA ASN A 28 13.09 -3.95 -6.35
C ASN A 28 14.18 -3.26 -7.21
N ASN A 29 15.42 -3.71 -7.08
CA ASN A 29 16.56 -3.15 -7.83
C ASN A 29 16.49 -3.40 -9.36
N GLN A 30 15.58 -4.26 -9.83
CA GLN A 30 15.33 -4.53 -11.24
C GLN A 30 14.18 -3.66 -11.80
N GLY A 31 13.62 -2.75 -10.99
CA GLY A 31 12.51 -1.87 -11.38
C GLY A 31 11.12 -2.52 -11.31
N VAL A 32 11.01 -3.76 -10.82
CA VAL A 32 9.73 -4.44 -10.65
C VAL A 32 9.08 -3.98 -9.35
N THR A 33 7.86 -3.46 -9.46
CA THR A 33 7.07 -3.03 -8.30
C THR A 33 6.11 -4.13 -7.88
N THR A 34 6.23 -4.56 -6.64
CA THR A 34 5.35 -5.54 -6.01
C THR A 34 4.38 -4.83 -5.08
N TYR A 35 3.14 -5.32 -5.00
CA TYR A 35 2.11 -4.76 -4.14
C TYR A 35 1.66 -5.82 -3.14
N LYS A 36 1.66 -5.47 -1.86
CA LYS A 36 1.17 -6.31 -0.78
C LYS A 36 0.10 -5.56 0.00
N SER A 37 -1.13 -6.05 -0.05
CA SER A 37 -2.26 -5.47 0.67
C SER A 37 -2.75 -6.38 1.78
N HIS A 38 -3.05 -5.82 2.94
CA HIS A 38 -3.70 -6.51 4.05
C HIS A 38 -4.89 -5.71 4.58
N ARG A 39 -5.95 -6.43 4.95
CA ARG A 39 -7.14 -5.88 5.60
C ARG A 39 -7.12 -6.22 7.08
N PHE A 40 -7.39 -5.21 7.90
CA PHE A 40 -7.47 -5.29 9.35
C PHE A 40 -8.88 -4.89 9.79
N SER A 41 -9.44 -5.55 10.80
CA SER A 41 -10.66 -5.08 11.47
C SER A 41 -10.30 -3.91 12.39
N THR A 42 -11.12 -2.85 12.44
CA THR A 42 -10.94 -1.77 13.43
C THR A 42 -11.48 -2.14 14.80
N TYR A 43 -12.39 -3.11 14.86
CA TYR A 43 -12.89 -3.68 16.10
C TYR A 43 -12.05 -4.91 16.42
N THR A 44 -11.05 -4.74 17.29
CA THR A 44 -10.24 -5.79 17.92
C THR A 44 -9.87 -5.29 19.30
#